data_AF-A0A397I9D6-F1
#
_entry.id   AF-A0A397I9D6-F1
#
_cell.length_a   1.000
_cell.length_b   1.000
_cell.length_c   1.000
_cell.angle_alpha   90.00
_cell.angle_beta   90.00
_cell.angle_gamma   90.00
#
_symmetry.space_group_name_H-M   'P 1'
#
loop_
_entity.id
_entity.type
_entity.pdbx_description
1 polymer ?
#
loop_
_entity_poly.entity_id
_entity_poly.type
_entity_poly.pdbx_seq_one_letter_code
_entity_poly.pdbx_strand_id
1 'polypeptide(L)'
;MVTFMILNHEKQHHNADYHYTVALYPGVENYNSLKYILDPFIEDLYLLKKDGLEINRTFWKFELYFSSDWKFLAICLGLNGANSKYFCPWCLCSKNQIGEIKGHGLFNDLTRNVILKEMKRLKVSFYFWENKDTKNWEYTSLVGDNKEVVLRFFNLQLLFKPSRANLIRKLWNEFYDLYCIMRNKNTDPIQLKKKAFDWLSLFLILSQGNPRDLNFVPGLYMPSQITPYIHAMVYHGWELLKIHQRWGLKAFSCSAVEKKNHNQVSIFFRKTLKNGGAPLKRKSAIQEIIEYENRMLYFTYNPLSKSIIKRLRVE
;
A
#
# COMPACT_ATOMS: atom_id res chain seq x y z
N MET A 1 -10.08 0.88 -9.49
CA MET A 1 -9.48 1.75 -10.52
C MET A 1 -8.34 0.99 -11.15
N VAL A 2 -8.18 1.04 -12.48
CA VAL A 2 -6.99 0.53 -13.19
C VAL A 2 -6.31 1.69 -13.89
N THR A 3 -4.99 1.77 -13.74
CA THR A 3 -4.12 2.82 -14.31
C THR A 3 -2.86 2.20 -14.90
N PHE A 4 -2.25 2.86 -15.88
CA PHE A 4 -0.88 2.56 -16.32
C PHE A 4 0.05 3.75 -16.09
N MET A 5 1.36 3.49 -16.04
CA MET A 5 2.41 4.51 -16.08
C MET A 5 3.59 4.01 -16.90
N ILE A 6 4.40 4.93 -17.43
CA ILE A 6 5.61 4.60 -18.19
C ILE A 6 6.79 4.48 -17.21
N LEU A 7 7.23 3.26 -16.90
CA LEU A 7 8.33 3.02 -15.94
C LEU A 7 9.66 3.69 -16.32
N ASN A 8 9.91 3.96 -17.60
CA ASN A 8 11.09 4.71 -18.05
C ASN A 8 11.07 6.18 -17.60
N HIS A 9 9.93 6.74 -17.19
CA HIS A 9 9.81 8.11 -16.65
C HIS A 9 10.11 8.13 -15.14
N GLU A 10 11.33 7.75 -14.73
CA GLU A 10 11.70 7.54 -13.31
C GLU A 10 11.34 8.69 -12.36
N LYS A 11 11.44 9.94 -12.84
CA LYS A 11 11.10 11.13 -12.03
C LYS A 11 9.60 11.25 -11.69
N GLN A 12 8.74 10.47 -12.35
CA GLN A 12 7.28 10.60 -12.29
C GLN A 12 6.55 9.41 -11.64
N HIS A 13 7.25 8.35 -11.19
CA HIS A 13 6.60 7.15 -10.60
C HIS A 13 5.63 7.46 -9.45
N HIS A 14 5.87 8.53 -8.70
CA HIS A 14 5.04 8.95 -7.55
C HIS A 14 4.08 10.12 -7.88
N ASN A 15 4.03 10.55 -9.14
CA ASN A 15 3.17 11.64 -9.57
C ASN A 15 1.84 11.10 -10.12
N ALA A 16 0.75 11.38 -9.41
CA ALA A 16 -0.60 10.92 -9.75
C ALA A 16 -1.07 11.35 -11.16
N ASP A 17 -0.50 12.42 -11.70
CA ASP A 17 -0.85 12.95 -13.02
C ASP A 17 -0.22 12.14 -14.18
N TYR A 18 0.82 11.33 -13.88
CA TYR A 18 1.49 10.42 -14.82
C TYR A 18 1.03 8.96 -14.65
N HIS A 19 0.03 8.73 -13.79
CA HIS A 19 -0.74 7.49 -13.74
C HIS A 19 -2.02 7.72 -14.53
N TYR A 20 -2.11 7.15 -15.72
CA TYR A 20 -3.20 7.38 -16.66
C TYR A 20 -4.34 6.38 -16.41
N THR A 21 -5.58 6.86 -16.25
CA THR A 21 -6.74 5.99 -15.99
C THR A 21 -7.09 5.17 -17.23
N VAL A 22 -7.18 3.85 -17.07
CA VAL A 22 -7.72 2.94 -18.09
C VAL A 22 -9.19 2.61 -17.79
N ALA A 23 -9.47 2.19 -16.55
CA ALA A 23 -10.80 1.73 -16.16
C ALA A 23 -11.22 2.23 -14.77
N LEU A 24 -12.45 2.76 -14.72
CA LEU A 24 -13.17 3.07 -13.48
C LEU A 24 -14.39 2.14 -13.38
N TYR A 25 -14.31 1.17 -12.47
CA TYR A 25 -15.40 0.26 -12.17
C TYR A 25 -15.98 0.59 -10.78
N PRO A 26 -17.29 0.85 -10.65
CA PRO A 26 -17.95 1.15 -9.37
C PRO A 26 -18.53 -0.08 -8.66
N GLY A 27 -18.51 -1.26 -9.31
CA GLY A 27 -19.09 -2.47 -8.78
C GLY A 27 -18.15 -3.25 -7.85
N VAL A 28 -18.61 -4.43 -7.42
CA VAL A 28 -17.91 -5.26 -6.43
C VAL A 28 -16.68 -5.93 -7.05
N GLU A 29 -15.53 -5.75 -6.43
CA GLU A 29 -14.27 -6.44 -6.77
C GLU A 29 -14.42 -7.96 -6.66
N ASN A 30 -14.69 -8.61 -7.79
CA ASN A 30 -14.78 -10.07 -7.93
C ASN A 30 -14.18 -10.49 -9.27
N TYR A 31 -13.62 -11.70 -9.34
CA TYR A 31 -12.87 -12.17 -10.51
C TYR A 31 -13.68 -12.15 -11.80
N ASN A 32 -14.94 -12.61 -11.78
CA ASN A 32 -15.76 -12.75 -12.98
C ASN A 32 -16.11 -11.39 -13.60
N SER A 33 -16.56 -10.43 -12.79
CA SER A 33 -16.86 -9.07 -13.29
C SER A 33 -15.59 -8.32 -13.71
N LEU A 34 -14.49 -8.47 -12.97
CA LEU A 34 -13.22 -7.83 -13.32
C LEU A 34 -12.66 -8.40 -14.63
N LYS A 35 -12.72 -9.73 -14.83
CA LYS A 35 -12.34 -10.35 -16.11
C LYS A 35 -13.19 -9.80 -17.25
N TYR A 36 -14.52 -9.90 -17.16
CA TYR A 36 -15.42 -9.44 -18.22
C TYR A 36 -15.23 -7.96 -18.60
N ILE A 37 -14.98 -7.09 -17.62
CA ILE A 37 -14.83 -5.64 -17.85
C ILE A 37 -13.44 -5.28 -18.38
N LEU A 38 -12.41 -6.07 -18.07
CA LEU A 38 -11.05 -5.83 -18.53
C LEU A 38 -10.67 -6.67 -19.76
N ASP A 39 -11.52 -7.59 -20.21
CA ASP A 39 -11.28 -8.50 -21.35
C ASP A 39 -10.76 -7.76 -22.61
N PRO A 40 -11.36 -6.63 -23.07
CA PRO A 40 -10.84 -5.88 -24.22
C PRO A 40 -9.45 -5.29 -23.97
N PHE A 41 -9.21 -4.78 -22.75
CA PHE A 41 -7.90 -4.22 -22.37
C PHE A 41 -6.83 -5.30 -22.18
N ILE A 42 -7.22 -6.53 -21.82
CA ILE A 42 -6.32 -7.68 -21.76
C ILE A 42 -5.86 -8.07 -23.17
N GLU A 43 -6.75 -8.03 -24.16
CA GLU A 43 -6.39 -8.24 -25.57
C GLU A 43 -5.52 -7.09 -26.10
N ASP A 44 -5.85 -5.82 -25.82
CA ASP A 44 -5.00 -4.66 -26.17
C ASP A 44 -3.57 -4.83 -25.62
N LEU A 45 -3.43 -5.26 -24.35
CA LEU A 45 -2.14 -5.52 -23.72
C LEU A 45 -1.41 -6.73 -24.35
N TYR A 46 -2.14 -7.75 -24.78
CA TYR A 46 -1.56 -8.90 -25.48
C TYR A 46 -1.00 -8.49 -26.85
N LEU A 47 -1.78 -7.74 -27.64
CA LEU A 47 -1.37 -7.20 -28.93
C LEU A 47 -0.16 -6.25 -28.79
N LEU A 48 -0.19 -5.29 -27.85
CA LEU A 48 0.94 -4.39 -27.59
C LEU A 48 2.22 -5.13 -27.19
N LYS A 49 2.11 -6.23 -26.44
CA LYS A 49 3.26 -7.06 -26.05
C LYS A 49 3.80 -7.93 -27.19
N LYS A 50 2.92 -8.45 -28.05
CA LYS A 50 3.23 -9.37 -29.15
C LYS A 50 3.74 -8.63 -30.39
N ASP A 51 2.99 -7.64 -30.84
CA ASP A 51 3.15 -6.97 -32.13
C ASP A 51 3.74 -5.55 -32.01
N GLY A 52 3.81 -4.99 -30.80
CA GLY A 52 4.38 -3.66 -30.55
C GLY A 52 3.48 -2.51 -31.00
N LEU A 53 4.07 -1.34 -31.24
CA LEU A 53 3.37 -0.17 -31.79
C LEU A 53 4.34 0.74 -32.54
N GLU A 54 4.00 1.16 -33.77
CA GLU A 54 4.76 2.19 -34.48
C GLU A 54 4.19 3.60 -34.16
N ILE A 55 5.06 4.51 -33.72
CA ILE A 55 4.73 5.92 -33.49
C ILE A 55 5.84 6.76 -34.14
N ASN A 56 5.47 7.69 -35.03
CA ASN A 56 6.41 8.61 -35.68
C ASN A 56 7.64 7.91 -36.31
N ARG A 57 7.42 6.82 -37.07
CA ARG A 57 8.47 5.96 -37.67
C ARG A 57 9.41 5.28 -36.66
N THR A 58 9.04 5.25 -35.38
CA THR A 58 9.76 4.55 -34.32
C THR A 58 8.92 3.38 -33.84
N PHE A 59 9.46 2.17 -33.94
CA PHE A 59 8.78 0.95 -33.50
C PHE A 59 9.08 0.65 -32.02
N TRP A 60 8.03 0.59 -31.20
CA TRP A 60 8.10 0.39 -29.76
C TRP A 60 7.72 -1.04 -29.39
N LYS A 61 8.55 -1.69 -28.57
CA LYS A 61 8.24 -2.97 -27.90
C LYS A 61 7.93 -2.72 -26.43
N PHE A 62 6.96 -3.45 -25.88
CA PHE A 62 6.44 -3.21 -24.54
C PHE A 62 6.78 -4.34 -23.57
N GLU A 63 7.51 -4.00 -22.50
CA GLU A 63 7.62 -4.83 -21.30
C GLU A 63 6.51 -4.44 -20.32
N LEU A 64 5.61 -5.38 -20.03
CA LEU A 64 4.46 -5.15 -19.15
C LEU A 64 4.75 -5.62 -17.73
N TYR A 65 4.53 -4.73 -16.77
CA TYR A 65 4.69 -4.97 -15.33
C TYR A 65 3.39 -4.64 -14.61
N PHE A 66 2.99 -5.48 -13.65
CA PHE A 66 1.74 -5.34 -12.92
C PHE A 66 2.02 -5.15 -11.43
N SER A 67 1.37 -4.16 -10.81
CA SER A 67 1.42 -3.90 -9.37
C SER A 67 0.02 -3.57 -8.85
N SER A 68 -0.35 -4.11 -7.71
CA SER A 68 -1.63 -3.87 -7.03
C SER A 68 -1.48 -4.12 -5.53
N ASP A 69 -2.52 -3.83 -4.75
CA ASP A 69 -2.60 -4.27 -3.36
C ASP A 69 -2.82 -5.80 -3.27
N TRP A 70 -2.63 -6.36 -2.08
CA TRP A 70 -2.72 -7.82 -1.88
C TRP A 70 -4.11 -8.40 -2.13
N LYS A 71 -5.19 -7.64 -1.89
CA LYS A 71 -6.56 -8.13 -2.07
C LYS A 71 -6.86 -8.24 -3.57
N PHE A 72 -6.54 -7.21 -4.35
CA PHE A 72 -6.71 -7.23 -5.80
C PHE A 72 -5.82 -8.31 -6.45
N LEU A 73 -4.55 -8.40 -6.06
CA LEU A 73 -3.62 -9.45 -6.54
C LEU A 73 -4.16 -10.86 -6.25
N ALA A 74 -4.68 -11.10 -5.03
CA ALA A 74 -5.28 -12.37 -4.68
C ALA A 74 -6.51 -12.71 -5.54
N ILE A 75 -7.40 -11.74 -5.79
CA ILE A 75 -8.58 -11.92 -6.65
C ILE A 75 -8.15 -12.30 -8.08
N CYS A 76 -7.19 -11.58 -8.67
CA CYS A 76 -6.69 -11.86 -10.02
C CYS A 76 -6.03 -13.23 -10.17
N LEU A 77 -5.44 -13.77 -9.09
CA LEU A 77 -4.78 -15.08 -9.05
C LEU A 77 -5.71 -16.22 -8.55
N GLY A 78 -7.00 -15.95 -8.34
CA GLY A 78 -7.95 -16.96 -7.82
C GLY A 78 -7.70 -17.39 -6.37
N LEU A 79 -6.93 -16.62 -5.61
CA LEU A 79 -6.62 -16.89 -4.20
C LEU A 79 -7.72 -16.32 -3.30
N ASN A 80 -8.10 -17.07 -2.26
CA ASN A 80 -9.11 -16.68 -1.25
C ASN A 80 -8.67 -15.54 -0.30
N GLY A 81 -7.77 -14.65 -0.74
CA GLY A 81 -7.26 -13.50 0.01
C GLY A 81 -6.14 -13.82 1.00
N ALA A 82 -5.60 -12.76 1.62
CA ALA A 82 -4.46 -12.84 2.56
C ALA A 82 -4.70 -13.72 3.81
N ASN A 83 -5.97 -14.06 4.09
CA ASN A 83 -6.37 -14.89 5.23
C ASN A 83 -6.54 -16.38 4.91
N SER A 84 -6.38 -16.79 3.64
CA SER A 84 -6.48 -18.19 3.21
C SER A 84 -5.41 -19.11 3.82
N LYS A 85 -5.56 -20.43 3.63
CA LYS A 85 -4.53 -21.41 4.02
C LYS A 85 -3.23 -21.21 3.24
N TYR A 86 -3.31 -21.00 1.91
CA TYR A 86 -2.18 -20.69 1.03
C TYR A 86 -2.32 -19.25 0.54
N PHE A 87 -1.65 -18.32 1.22
CA PHE A 87 -1.86 -16.89 1.06
C PHE A 87 -0.88 -16.22 0.08
N CYS A 88 0.27 -16.85 -0.19
CA CYS A 88 1.40 -16.24 -0.89
C CYS A 88 1.32 -16.47 -2.41
N PRO A 89 1.35 -15.40 -3.23
CA PRO A 89 1.44 -15.52 -4.70
C PRO A 89 2.70 -16.23 -5.21
N TRP A 90 3.79 -16.21 -4.45
CA TRP A 90 5.13 -16.59 -4.92
C TRP A 90 5.62 -17.96 -4.40
N CYS A 91 4.94 -18.57 -3.43
CA CYS A 91 5.29 -19.91 -2.94
C CYS A 91 4.12 -20.63 -2.25
N LEU A 92 4.18 -21.96 -2.18
CA LEU A 92 3.13 -22.83 -1.63
C LEU A 92 3.12 -22.91 -0.09
N CYS A 93 3.57 -21.87 0.62
CA CYS A 93 3.57 -21.85 2.09
C CYS A 93 2.14 -21.84 2.65
N SER A 94 1.90 -22.64 3.69
CA SER A 94 0.59 -22.73 4.36
C SER A 94 0.59 -22.05 5.73
N LYS A 95 -0.55 -21.50 6.14
CA LYS A 95 -0.77 -20.99 7.51
C LYS A 95 -0.49 -22.04 8.59
N ASN A 96 -0.61 -23.34 8.30
CA ASN A 96 -0.30 -24.41 9.25
C ASN A 96 1.20 -24.59 9.50
N GLN A 97 2.07 -24.09 8.61
CA GLN A 97 3.52 -24.00 8.82
C GLN A 97 3.91 -22.71 9.58
N ILE A 98 2.92 -21.98 10.10
CA ILE A 98 3.07 -20.64 10.70
C ILE A 98 2.35 -20.55 12.07
N GLY A 99 1.02 -20.77 12.11
CA GLY A 99 0.09 -20.50 13.23
C GLY A 99 0.29 -21.30 14.54
N GLU A 100 -0.37 -21.00 15.67
CA GLU A 100 -1.29 -19.90 16.12
C GLU A 100 -0.76 -19.44 17.54
N ILE A 101 -1.40 -18.77 18.51
CA ILE A 101 -2.78 -18.29 18.74
C ILE A 101 -2.77 -17.03 19.66
N LYS A 102 -3.95 -16.46 19.94
CA LYS A 102 -4.21 -15.32 20.86
C LYS A 102 -4.05 -15.74 22.35
N GLY A 103 -3.82 -14.89 23.36
CA GLY A 103 -3.71 -13.42 23.45
C GLY A 103 -4.08 -12.97 24.89
N HIS A 104 -3.37 -12.00 25.50
CA HIS A 104 -3.59 -11.59 26.90
C HIS A 104 -4.03 -10.13 27.04
N GLY A 105 -5.09 -9.89 27.82
CA GLY A 105 -5.79 -8.61 27.96
C GLY A 105 -5.06 -7.56 28.82
N LEU A 106 -3.94 -7.03 28.32
CA LEU A 106 -3.08 -6.05 29.02
C LEU A 106 -3.45 -4.57 28.73
N PHE A 107 -4.64 -4.29 28.19
CA PHE A 107 -4.96 -2.99 27.59
C PHE A 107 -6.05 -2.21 28.36
N ASN A 108 -5.64 -1.45 29.37
CA ASN A 108 -6.53 -0.68 30.23
C ASN A 108 -6.44 0.85 30.00
N ASP A 109 -7.26 1.61 30.74
CA ASP A 109 -7.31 3.08 30.67
C ASP A 109 -5.97 3.76 30.99
N LEU A 110 -5.18 3.19 31.90
CA LEU A 110 -3.85 3.73 32.22
C LEU A 110 -2.92 3.60 31.00
N THR A 111 -2.89 2.43 30.36
CA THR A 111 -2.13 2.16 29.13
C THR A 111 -2.58 3.08 27.99
N ARG A 112 -3.90 3.24 27.78
CA ARG A 112 -4.45 4.16 26.76
C ARG A 112 -4.01 5.61 27.04
N ASN A 113 -4.11 6.08 28.28
CA ASN A 113 -3.69 7.43 28.66
C ASN A 113 -2.18 7.70 28.47
N VAL A 114 -1.32 6.71 28.73
CA VAL A 114 0.12 6.82 28.45
C VAL A 114 0.38 6.95 26.94
N ILE A 115 -0.27 6.11 26.11
CA ILE A 115 -0.15 6.17 24.65
C ILE A 115 -0.63 7.52 24.11
N LEU A 116 -1.76 8.05 24.58
CA LEU A 116 -2.29 9.35 24.13
C LEU A 116 -1.34 10.52 24.46
N LYS A 117 -0.74 10.53 25.67
CA LYS A 117 0.27 11.54 26.05
C LYS A 117 1.50 11.48 25.14
N GLU A 118 1.96 10.28 24.82
CA GLU A 118 3.14 10.08 23.98
C GLU A 118 2.87 10.39 22.50
N MET A 119 1.72 10.02 21.95
CA MET A 119 1.28 10.44 20.61
C MET A 119 1.20 11.96 20.50
N LYS A 120 0.66 12.63 21.53
CA LYS A 120 0.64 14.10 21.62
C LYS A 120 2.05 14.71 21.65
N ARG A 121 3.01 14.11 22.36
CA ARG A 121 4.43 14.51 22.35
C ARG A 121 5.04 14.40 20.94
N LEU A 122 4.70 13.33 20.21
CA LEU A 122 5.09 13.11 18.82
C LEU A 122 4.36 13.99 17.80
N LYS A 123 3.41 14.83 18.23
CA LYS A 123 2.49 15.62 17.38
C LYS A 123 1.63 14.76 16.45
N VAL A 124 1.44 13.48 16.78
CA VAL A 124 0.58 12.53 16.05
C VAL A 124 -0.84 12.63 16.60
N SER A 125 -1.79 12.99 15.73
CA SER A 125 -3.22 12.96 16.08
C SER A 125 -3.71 11.51 16.20
N PHE A 126 -4.14 11.13 17.41
CA PHE A 126 -4.51 9.77 17.75
C PHE A 126 -5.52 9.75 18.90
N TYR A 127 -6.54 8.90 18.80
CA TYR A 127 -7.62 8.77 19.77
C TYR A 127 -7.99 7.30 19.97
N PHE A 128 -8.64 7.01 21.11
CA PHE A 128 -9.31 5.75 21.40
C PHE A 128 -10.80 6.01 21.60
N TRP A 129 -11.67 5.09 21.17
CA TRP A 129 -13.10 5.12 21.47
C TRP A 129 -13.63 3.71 21.68
N GLU A 130 -14.72 3.57 22.44
CA GLU A 130 -15.43 2.30 22.60
C GLU A 130 -16.45 2.15 21.45
N ASN A 131 -16.38 1.01 20.75
CA ASN A 131 -17.42 0.61 19.80
C ASN A 131 -18.69 0.24 20.59
N LYS A 132 -19.79 0.96 20.37
CA LYS A 132 -21.03 0.84 21.16
C LYS A 132 -21.64 -0.56 21.11
N ASP A 133 -21.53 -1.23 19.97
CA ASP A 133 -22.21 -2.49 19.66
C ASP A 133 -21.39 -3.70 20.12
N THR A 134 -20.06 -3.63 20.01
CA THR A 134 -19.15 -4.74 20.32
C THR A 134 -18.38 -4.60 21.63
N LYS A 135 -18.45 -3.43 22.30
CA LYS A 135 -17.73 -3.12 23.55
C LYS A 135 -16.21 -3.19 23.48
N ASN A 136 -15.65 -3.24 22.26
CA ASN A 136 -14.22 -3.21 22.01
C ASN A 136 -13.68 -1.78 21.92
N TRP A 137 -12.43 -1.58 22.32
CA TRP A 137 -11.72 -0.33 22.12
C TRP A 137 -11.12 -0.25 20.72
N GLU A 138 -11.65 0.66 19.91
CA GLU A 138 -11.12 1.07 18.61
C GLU A 138 -10.17 2.26 18.76
N TYR A 139 -9.42 2.55 17.69
CA TYR A 139 -8.38 3.58 17.70
C TYR A 139 -8.10 4.17 16.30
N THR A 140 -7.51 5.36 16.27
CA THR A 140 -7.20 6.06 15.01
C THR A 140 -6.20 5.28 14.15
N SER A 141 -6.59 4.92 12.93
CA SER A 141 -5.68 4.32 11.95
C SER A 141 -4.56 5.29 11.56
N LEU A 142 -3.31 4.89 11.79
CA LEU A 142 -2.14 5.69 11.42
C LEU A 142 -1.92 5.74 9.90
N VAL A 143 -1.80 6.95 9.36
CA VAL A 143 -1.32 7.22 8.00
C VAL A 143 0.20 7.01 7.87
N GLY A 144 0.73 6.94 6.64
CA GLY A 144 2.12 6.58 6.35
C GLY A 144 3.17 7.31 7.18
N ASP A 145 3.16 8.64 7.15
CA ASP A 145 4.18 9.45 7.85
C ASP A 145 4.06 9.30 9.37
N ASN A 146 2.84 9.20 9.91
CA ASN A 146 2.60 8.97 11.33
C ASN A 146 3.09 7.57 11.77
N LYS A 147 2.99 6.54 10.91
CA LYS A 147 3.59 5.22 11.17
C LYS A 147 5.12 5.31 11.31
N GLU A 148 5.78 6.05 10.41
CA GLU A 148 7.24 6.24 10.50
C GLU A 148 7.65 7.02 11.76
N VAL A 149 6.93 8.10 12.11
CA VAL A 149 7.18 8.88 13.33
C VAL A 149 7.04 8.02 14.59
N VAL A 150 5.97 7.22 14.71
CA VAL A 150 5.75 6.32 15.85
C VAL A 150 6.83 5.23 15.91
N LEU A 151 7.09 4.55 14.78
CA LEU A 151 8.13 3.51 14.69
C LEU A 151 9.49 4.01 15.17
N ARG A 152 9.90 5.22 14.76
CA ARG A 152 11.22 5.77 15.09
C ARG A 152 11.30 6.34 16.50
N PHE A 153 10.26 7.07 16.96
CA PHE A 153 10.42 8.00 18.08
C PHE A 153 9.53 7.74 19.31
N PHE A 154 8.63 6.76 19.27
CA PHE A 154 7.80 6.40 20.44
C PHE A 154 8.64 5.81 21.57
N ASN A 155 8.47 6.35 22.79
CA ASN A 155 9.17 5.93 23.99
C ASN A 155 8.54 4.66 24.60
N LEU A 156 9.09 3.51 24.22
CA LEU A 156 8.70 2.19 24.71
C LEU A 156 8.94 1.99 26.22
N GLN A 157 9.81 2.79 26.87
CA GLN A 157 10.05 2.71 28.32
C GLN A 157 8.85 3.18 29.15
N LEU A 158 7.91 3.93 28.54
CA LEU A 158 6.64 4.31 29.18
C LEU A 158 5.67 3.13 29.34
N LEU A 159 5.89 2.02 28.63
CA LEU A 159 5.00 0.85 28.58
C LEU A 159 5.66 -0.46 29.07
N PHE A 160 7.00 -0.55 29.05
CA PHE A 160 7.73 -1.79 29.30
C PHE A 160 8.95 -1.58 30.20
N LYS A 161 9.28 -2.60 31.02
CA LYS A 161 10.56 -2.65 31.78
C LYS A 161 11.75 -2.40 30.83
N PRO A 162 12.83 -1.72 31.26
CA PRO A 162 13.91 -1.26 30.36
C PRO A 162 14.50 -2.33 29.44
N SER A 163 14.71 -3.56 29.91
CA SER A 163 15.20 -4.68 29.09
C SER A 163 14.25 -5.01 27.92
N ARG A 164 12.94 -5.11 28.18
CA ARG A 164 11.92 -5.36 27.14
C ARG A 164 11.72 -4.14 26.24
N ALA A 165 11.76 -2.92 26.79
CA ALA A 165 11.71 -1.70 26.00
C ALA A 165 12.87 -1.62 24.99
N ASN A 166 14.10 -1.93 25.43
CA ASN A 166 15.29 -1.96 24.59
C ASN A 166 15.22 -3.06 23.52
N LEU A 167 14.70 -4.25 23.86
CA LEU A 167 14.52 -5.35 22.90
C LEU A 167 13.51 -5.01 21.79
N ILE A 168 12.35 -4.43 22.14
CA ILE A 168 11.35 -3.97 21.16
C ILE A 168 11.91 -2.78 20.35
N ARG A 169 12.66 -1.87 20.97
CA ARG A 169 13.34 -0.74 20.28
C ARG A 169 14.36 -1.26 19.26
N LYS A 170 15.12 -2.32 19.56
CA LYS A 170 16.01 -2.97 18.59
C LYS A 170 15.22 -3.48 17.38
N LEU A 171 14.13 -4.23 17.60
CA LEU A 171 13.27 -4.77 16.53
C LEU A 171 12.67 -3.66 15.65
N TRP A 172 12.23 -2.55 16.26
CA TRP A 172 11.66 -1.41 15.55
C TRP A 172 12.71 -0.63 14.74
N ASN A 173 13.93 -0.51 15.25
CA ASN A 173 15.03 0.14 14.54
C ASN A 173 15.51 -0.72 13.35
N GLU A 174 15.68 -2.03 13.53
CA GLU A 174 16.08 -2.92 12.43
C GLU A 174 14.98 -3.08 11.36
N PHE A 175 13.70 -2.97 11.75
CA PHE A 175 12.60 -2.85 10.79
C PHE A 175 12.66 -1.53 10.00
N TYR A 176 13.04 -0.42 10.65
CA TYR A 176 13.21 0.87 9.97
C TYR A 176 14.39 0.86 8.99
N ASP A 177 15.52 0.26 9.38
CA ASP A 177 16.65 -0.01 8.49
C ASP A 177 16.22 -0.76 7.23
N LEU A 178 15.45 -1.86 7.39
CA LEU A 178 14.92 -2.64 6.28
C LEU A 178 14.01 -1.81 5.36
N TYR A 179 13.09 -1.03 5.94
CA TYR A 179 12.21 -0.13 5.20
C TYR A 179 12.99 0.93 4.39
N CYS A 180 14.06 1.50 4.96
CA CYS A 180 14.96 2.42 4.24
C CYS A 180 15.70 1.72 3.09
N ILE A 181 16.22 0.51 3.36
CA ILE A 181 16.99 -0.30 2.40
C ILE A 181 16.10 -0.77 1.22
N MET A 182 14.88 -1.24 1.49
CA MET A 182 13.90 -1.60 0.44
C MET A 182 13.49 -0.39 -0.44
N ARG A 183 13.60 0.84 0.08
CA ARG A 183 13.27 2.07 -0.66
C ARG A 183 14.46 2.63 -1.46
N ASN A 184 15.65 2.08 -1.30
CA ASN A 184 16.86 2.43 -2.06
C ASN A 184 17.04 1.49 -3.26
N LYS A 185 16.95 2.00 -4.49
CA LYS A 185 17.15 1.17 -5.70
C LYS A 185 18.59 0.68 -5.87
N ASN A 186 19.56 1.35 -5.24
CA ASN A 186 20.98 1.00 -5.30
C ASN A 186 21.39 -0.04 -4.24
N THR A 187 20.44 -0.57 -3.45
CA THR A 187 20.72 -1.64 -2.50
C THR A 187 21.06 -2.95 -3.21
N ASP A 188 22.04 -3.68 -2.66
CA ASP A 188 22.32 -5.06 -3.04
C ASP A 188 21.20 -6.00 -2.55
N PRO A 189 20.58 -6.81 -3.44
CA PRO A 189 19.64 -7.85 -3.05
C PRO A 189 20.15 -8.82 -1.99
N ILE A 190 21.45 -9.18 -1.98
CA ILE A 190 22.00 -10.13 -1.01
C ILE A 190 22.11 -9.48 0.38
N GLN A 191 22.51 -8.21 0.47
CA GLN A 191 22.45 -7.39 1.69
C GLN A 191 21.02 -7.28 2.23
N LEU A 192 20.02 -7.01 1.37
CA LEU A 192 18.61 -6.96 1.77
C LEU A 192 18.15 -8.34 2.29
N LYS A 193 18.46 -9.42 1.56
CA LYS A 193 18.16 -10.80 1.99
C LYS A 193 18.71 -11.06 3.39
N LYS A 194 20.01 -10.82 3.60
CA LYS A 194 20.66 -11.06 4.90
C LYS A 194 19.97 -10.28 6.02
N LYS A 195 19.83 -8.95 5.89
CA LYS A 195 19.16 -8.13 6.92
C LYS A 195 17.72 -8.55 7.19
N ALA A 196 17.01 -9.08 6.19
CA ALA A 196 15.63 -9.54 6.38
C ALA A 196 15.54 -10.86 7.18
N PHE A 197 16.51 -11.76 7.00
CA PHE A 197 16.65 -12.95 7.84
C PHE A 197 17.18 -12.61 9.25
N ASP A 198 18.17 -11.71 9.37
CA ASP A 198 18.66 -11.21 10.67
C ASP A 198 17.50 -10.62 11.50
N TRP A 199 16.66 -9.79 10.87
CA TRP A 199 15.47 -9.20 11.50
C TRP A 199 14.39 -10.25 11.82
N LEU A 200 14.17 -11.24 10.95
CA LEU A 200 13.22 -12.32 11.24
C LEU A 200 13.69 -13.16 12.44
N SER A 201 15.00 -13.41 12.58
CA SER A 201 15.58 -14.05 13.76
C SER A 201 15.38 -13.22 15.04
N LEU A 202 15.44 -11.89 14.95
CA LEU A 202 15.10 -11.00 16.06
C LEU A 202 13.59 -11.02 16.38
N PHE A 203 12.73 -10.98 15.36
CA PHE A 203 11.27 -11.09 15.51
C PHE A 203 10.86 -12.37 16.24
N LEU A 204 11.52 -13.49 15.90
CA LEU A 204 11.26 -14.84 16.43
C LEU A 204 12.05 -15.20 17.71
N ILE A 205 12.57 -14.22 18.46
CA ILE A 205 13.18 -14.51 19.78
C ILE A 205 12.12 -15.12 20.70
N LEU A 206 12.33 -16.40 21.03
CA LEU A 206 11.47 -17.20 21.90
C LEU A 206 11.54 -16.73 23.36
N SER A 207 10.49 -17.04 24.12
CA SER A 207 10.49 -16.85 25.57
C SER A 207 11.33 -17.91 26.28
N GLN A 208 11.89 -17.58 27.45
CA GLN A 208 12.70 -18.48 28.27
C GLN A 208 12.03 -18.70 29.64
N GLY A 209 12.03 -19.94 30.12
CA GLY A 209 11.29 -20.36 31.33
C GLY A 209 9.79 -20.58 31.08
N ASN A 210 9.06 -21.08 32.09
CA ASN A 210 7.61 -21.21 32.03
C ASN A 210 6.97 -19.83 32.31
N PRO A 211 5.89 -19.42 31.61
CA PRO A 211 5.15 -18.18 31.92
C PRO A 211 4.62 -18.04 33.36
N ARG A 212 4.67 -19.11 34.16
CA ARG A 212 4.31 -19.13 35.59
C ARG A 212 5.50 -18.88 36.53
N ASP A 213 6.73 -18.91 36.03
CA ASP A 213 7.96 -18.77 36.83
C ASP A 213 8.32 -17.29 37.05
N LEU A 214 8.87 -16.96 38.22
CA LEU A 214 9.42 -15.63 38.49
C LEU A 214 10.59 -15.25 37.56
N ASN A 215 11.27 -16.26 37.02
CA ASN A 215 12.41 -16.12 36.11
C ASN A 215 12.01 -16.05 34.63
N PHE A 216 10.72 -15.96 34.31
CA PHE A 216 10.22 -15.93 32.94
C PHE A 216 10.71 -14.69 32.17
N VAL A 217 11.42 -14.93 31.06
CA VAL A 217 11.84 -13.89 30.11
C VAL A 217 10.94 -13.97 28.87
N PRO A 218 9.93 -13.09 28.73
CA PRO A 218 9.06 -13.09 27.56
C PRO A 218 9.82 -12.67 26.29
N GLY A 219 9.70 -13.48 25.25
CA GLY A 219 10.24 -13.22 23.92
C GLY A 219 9.52 -12.09 23.16
N LEU A 220 9.75 -12.01 21.86
CA LEU A 220 9.14 -11.01 20.98
C LEU A 220 7.85 -11.52 20.34
N TYR A 221 7.96 -12.28 19.25
CA TYR A 221 6.81 -12.82 18.51
C TYR A 221 7.01 -14.30 18.17
N MET A 222 5.91 -15.03 18.09
CA MET A 222 5.89 -16.42 17.65
C MET A 222 5.89 -16.50 16.11
N PRO A 223 6.29 -17.64 15.51
CA PRO A 223 6.12 -17.89 14.07
C PRO A 223 4.69 -17.58 13.58
N SER A 224 3.70 -17.85 14.43
CA SER A 224 2.28 -17.62 14.19
C SER A 224 1.86 -16.18 13.94
N GLN A 225 2.75 -15.23 14.20
CA GLN A 225 2.50 -13.81 14.04
C GLN A 225 3.18 -13.25 12.77
N ILE A 226 3.84 -14.10 11.98
CA ILE A 226 4.29 -13.79 10.61
C ILE A 226 3.06 -13.56 9.73
N THR A 227 2.86 -12.32 9.31
CA THR A 227 1.81 -11.94 8.36
C THR A 227 2.25 -12.22 6.91
N PRO A 228 1.29 -12.31 5.95
CA PRO A 228 1.61 -12.39 4.52
C PRO A 228 2.61 -11.34 4.03
N TYR A 229 2.54 -10.12 4.56
CA TYR A 229 3.47 -9.03 4.24
C TYR A 229 4.88 -9.25 4.82
N ILE A 230 5.00 -9.80 6.04
CA ILE A 230 6.30 -10.18 6.62
C ILE A 230 6.93 -11.31 5.81
N HIS A 231 6.15 -12.34 5.46
CA HIS A 231 6.60 -13.43 4.60
C HIS A 231 7.11 -12.90 3.25
N ALA A 232 6.32 -12.08 2.56
CA ALA A 232 6.71 -11.48 1.29
C ALA A 232 7.97 -10.62 1.41
N MET A 233 8.08 -9.80 2.46
CA MET A 233 9.25 -8.96 2.72
C MET A 233 10.54 -9.78 2.87
N VAL A 234 10.51 -10.83 3.70
CA VAL A 234 11.72 -11.62 4.02
C VAL A 234 12.10 -12.57 2.89
N TYR A 235 11.13 -13.35 2.38
CA TYR A 235 11.43 -14.43 1.44
C TYR A 235 11.51 -13.95 -0.02
N HIS A 236 10.74 -12.93 -0.41
CA HIS A 236 10.61 -12.52 -1.82
C HIS A 236 11.02 -11.07 -2.11
N GLY A 237 11.10 -10.19 -1.11
CA GLY A 237 11.45 -8.78 -1.29
C GLY A 237 12.82 -8.56 -1.94
N TRP A 238 13.80 -9.41 -1.62
CA TRP A 238 15.12 -9.41 -2.24
C TRP A 238 15.11 -9.97 -3.68
N GLU A 239 14.25 -10.94 -3.99
CA GLU A 239 14.07 -11.51 -5.33
C GLU A 239 13.47 -10.47 -6.28
N LEU A 240 12.41 -9.81 -5.83
CA LEU A 240 11.77 -8.70 -6.54
C LEU A 240 12.72 -7.51 -6.72
N LEU A 241 13.56 -7.20 -5.73
CA LEU A 241 14.60 -6.16 -5.89
C LEU A 241 15.65 -6.58 -6.92
N LYS A 242 16.07 -7.85 -6.95
CA LYS A 242 17.03 -8.37 -7.93
C LYS A 242 16.47 -8.32 -9.36
N ILE A 243 15.21 -8.69 -9.57
CA ILE A 243 14.56 -8.71 -10.89
C ILE A 243 14.33 -7.28 -11.39
N HIS A 244 13.96 -6.34 -10.51
CA HIS A 244 13.56 -4.97 -10.89
C HIS A 244 14.56 -3.88 -10.48
N GLN A 245 15.83 -4.22 -10.23
CA GLN A 245 16.83 -3.35 -9.58
C GLN A 245 17.00 -1.98 -10.28
N ARG A 246 16.90 -1.95 -11.62
CA ARG A 246 16.91 -0.73 -12.45
C ARG A 246 16.06 0.41 -11.89
N TRP A 247 14.84 0.08 -11.45
CA TRP A 247 13.86 1.01 -10.89
C TRP A 247 13.75 0.90 -9.37
N GLY A 248 13.99 -0.29 -8.81
CA GLY A 248 13.83 -0.62 -7.39
C GLY A 248 12.36 -0.81 -6.99
N LEU A 249 12.14 -1.49 -5.85
CA LEU A 249 10.80 -1.85 -5.36
C LEU A 249 9.85 -0.64 -5.24
N LYS A 250 10.39 0.53 -4.89
CA LYS A 250 9.64 1.77 -4.68
C LYS A 250 8.85 2.21 -5.93
N ALA A 251 9.36 1.91 -7.13
CA ALA A 251 8.70 2.26 -8.40
C ALA A 251 7.33 1.58 -8.57
N PHE A 252 7.13 0.41 -7.96
CA PHE A 252 5.91 -0.40 -8.06
C PHE A 252 4.88 -0.08 -6.95
N SER A 253 5.07 1.04 -6.23
CA SER A 253 4.17 1.46 -5.15
C SER A 253 2.85 2.02 -5.68
N CYS A 254 1.73 1.47 -5.22
CA CYS A 254 0.38 1.92 -5.56
C CYS A 254 -0.01 3.29 -4.95
N SER A 255 0.85 3.91 -4.14
CA SER A 255 0.58 5.20 -3.45
C SER A 255 0.22 6.36 -4.39
N ALA A 256 0.71 6.35 -5.63
CA ALA A 256 0.32 7.33 -6.65
C ALA A 256 -1.13 7.10 -7.15
N VAL A 257 -1.55 5.85 -7.27
CA VAL A 257 -2.92 5.45 -7.64
C VAL A 257 -3.89 5.80 -6.51
N GLU A 258 -3.52 5.55 -5.24
CA GLU A 258 -4.27 5.99 -4.07
C GLU A 258 -4.47 7.51 -4.06
N LYS A 259 -3.39 8.28 -4.31
CA LYS A 259 -3.43 9.74 -4.41
C LYS A 259 -4.32 10.20 -5.57
N LYS A 260 -4.24 9.55 -6.74
CA LYS A 260 -5.10 9.84 -7.91
C LYS A 260 -6.58 9.61 -7.59
N ASN A 261 -6.90 8.49 -6.94
CA ASN A 261 -8.26 8.18 -6.47
C ASN A 261 -8.78 9.25 -5.48
N HIS A 262 -7.97 9.63 -4.47
CA HIS A 262 -8.34 10.71 -3.55
C HIS A 262 -8.55 12.06 -4.26
N ASN A 263 -7.73 12.38 -5.27
CA ASN A 263 -7.87 13.58 -6.08
C ASN A 263 -9.18 13.57 -6.90
N GLN A 264 -9.46 12.49 -7.63
CA GLN A 264 -10.72 12.33 -8.38
C GLN A 264 -11.94 12.45 -7.45
N VAL A 265 -11.97 11.71 -6.33
CA VAL A 265 -13.06 11.79 -5.36
C VAL A 265 -13.21 13.20 -4.78
N SER A 266 -12.11 13.89 -4.48
CA SER A 266 -12.14 15.26 -3.97
C SER A 266 -12.62 16.30 -5.01
N ILE A 267 -12.34 16.08 -6.30
CA ILE A 267 -12.85 16.97 -7.36
C ILE A 267 -14.35 16.73 -7.56
N PHE A 268 -14.77 15.47 -7.74
CA PHE A 268 -16.12 15.13 -8.21
C PHE A 268 -17.19 14.97 -7.13
N PHE A 269 -16.81 14.86 -5.85
CA PHE A 269 -17.77 14.78 -4.73
C PHE A 269 -17.62 15.90 -3.67
N ARG A 270 -16.60 16.77 -3.78
CA ARG A 270 -16.46 17.95 -2.87
C ARG A 270 -16.55 19.32 -3.56
N LYS A 271 -16.36 19.43 -4.88
CA LYS A 271 -16.48 20.72 -5.61
C LYS A 271 -17.78 20.84 -6.40
N THR A 272 -18.20 19.78 -7.08
CA THR A 272 -19.56 19.63 -7.60
C THR A 272 -20.56 19.46 -6.46
N LEU A 273 -21.78 19.96 -6.65
CA LEU A 273 -22.89 19.80 -5.68
C LEU A 273 -23.06 18.32 -5.31
N LYS A 274 -23.34 18.05 -4.03
CA LYS A 274 -23.15 16.76 -3.32
C LYS A 274 -23.71 15.48 -3.97
N ASN A 275 -24.54 15.59 -5.01
CA ASN A 275 -25.25 14.47 -5.63
C ASN A 275 -24.61 13.99 -6.96
N GLY A 276 -23.41 14.45 -7.32
CA GLY A 276 -22.57 13.79 -8.34
C GLY A 276 -23.13 13.80 -9.77
N GLY A 277 -23.99 14.78 -10.09
CA GLY A 277 -24.56 14.99 -11.41
C GLY A 277 -25.53 16.17 -11.39
N ALA A 278 -25.61 16.91 -12.50
CA ALA A 278 -26.73 17.83 -12.70
C ALA A 278 -27.95 17.00 -13.15
N PRO A 279 -29.16 17.15 -12.57
CA PRO A 279 -30.34 16.38 -12.99
C PRO A 279 -30.69 16.50 -14.49
N LEU A 280 -30.24 17.58 -15.12
CA LEU A 280 -30.38 17.86 -16.56
C LEU A 280 -29.30 17.22 -17.44
N LYS A 281 -28.25 16.62 -16.87
CA LYS A 281 -27.16 15.93 -17.60
C LYS A 281 -27.22 14.42 -17.34
N ARG A 282 -27.52 13.65 -18.39
CA ARG A 282 -27.60 12.17 -18.35
C ARG A 282 -26.23 11.46 -18.25
N LYS A 283 -25.21 12.06 -17.61
CA LYS A 283 -23.85 11.48 -17.50
C LYS A 283 -23.61 10.94 -16.09
N SER A 284 -22.90 9.82 -16.00
CA SER A 284 -22.45 9.30 -14.71
C SER A 284 -21.20 10.05 -14.21
N ALA A 285 -20.98 10.08 -12.90
CA ALA A 285 -19.76 10.68 -12.33
C ALA A 285 -18.47 10.07 -12.91
N ILE A 286 -18.48 8.77 -13.26
CA ILE A 286 -17.37 8.09 -13.95
C ILE A 286 -17.12 8.67 -15.35
N GLN A 287 -18.19 8.91 -16.12
CA GLN A 287 -18.07 9.54 -17.42
C GLN A 287 -17.55 10.97 -17.30
N GLU A 288 -18.01 11.74 -16.31
CA GLU A 288 -17.50 13.11 -16.09
C GLU A 288 -16.03 13.12 -15.64
N ILE A 289 -15.58 12.14 -14.85
CA ILE A 289 -14.16 11.96 -14.49
C ILE A 289 -13.31 11.67 -15.74
N ILE A 290 -13.69 10.68 -16.55
CA ILE A 290 -12.92 10.27 -17.74
C ILE A 290 -12.91 11.38 -18.80
N GLU A 291 -14.04 12.05 -19.03
CA GLU A 291 -14.08 13.21 -19.93
C GLU A 291 -13.23 14.39 -19.44
N TYR A 292 -13.08 14.58 -18.13
CA TYR A 292 -12.18 15.59 -17.57
C TYR A 292 -10.71 15.22 -17.76
N GLU A 293 -10.29 13.99 -17.40
CA GLU A 293 -8.90 13.55 -17.60
C GLU A 293 -8.51 13.59 -19.08
N ASN A 294 -9.37 13.12 -19.99
CA ASN A 294 -9.10 13.16 -21.44
C ASN A 294 -8.92 14.59 -21.97
N ARG A 295 -9.69 15.57 -21.47
CA ARG A 295 -9.51 16.99 -21.84
C ARG A 295 -8.21 17.57 -21.28
N MET A 296 -7.87 17.26 -20.02
CA MET A 296 -6.62 17.72 -19.41
C MET A 296 -5.38 17.14 -20.13
N LEU A 297 -5.43 15.87 -20.53
CA LEU A 297 -4.41 15.24 -21.37
C LEU A 297 -4.33 15.92 -22.74
N TYR A 298 -5.47 16.12 -23.41
CA TYR A 298 -5.50 16.79 -24.72
C TYR A 298 -4.82 18.16 -24.68
N PHE A 299 -5.15 19.03 -23.71
CA PHE A 299 -4.54 20.36 -23.60
C PHE A 299 -3.08 20.36 -23.13
N THR A 300 -2.61 19.28 -22.49
CA THR A 300 -1.21 19.12 -22.08
C THR A 300 -0.32 18.81 -23.28
N TYR A 301 -0.79 17.98 -24.22
CA TYR A 301 -0.05 17.64 -25.45
C TYR A 301 -0.38 18.53 -26.65
N ASN A 302 -1.52 19.24 -26.63
CA ASN A 302 -1.93 20.24 -27.61
C ASN A 302 -2.10 21.60 -26.91
N PRO A 303 -1.00 22.24 -26.47
CA PRO A 303 -1.07 23.56 -25.86
C PRO A 303 -1.62 24.57 -26.89
N LEU A 304 -2.76 25.17 -26.58
CA LEU A 304 -3.35 26.22 -27.41
C LEU A 304 -2.35 27.37 -27.60
N SER A 305 -2.27 27.90 -28.82
CA SER A 305 -1.63 29.21 -29.03
C SER A 305 -2.35 30.26 -28.18
N LYS A 306 -1.62 31.28 -27.70
CA LYS A 306 -2.12 32.23 -26.68
C LYS A 306 -3.32 33.11 -27.11
N SER A 307 -3.84 32.95 -28.32
CA SER A 307 -5.02 33.66 -28.81
C SER A 307 -6.33 32.99 -28.38
N ILE A 308 -7.37 33.83 -28.16
CA ILE A 308 -8.76 33.41 -27.93
C ILE A 308 -9.04 32.70 -26.58
N ILE A 309 -8.44 33.18 -25.48
CA ILE A 309 -9.21 33.20 -24.20
C ILE A 309 -10.25 34.32 -24.32
N LYS A 310 -11.37 34.06 -25.00
CA LYS A 310 -12.56 34.90 -24.87
C LYS A 310 -13.09 34.72 -23.46
N ARG A 311 -12.82 35.68 -22.57
CA ARG A 311 -13.54 35.81 -21.30
C ARG A 311 -15.02 35.99 -21.63
N LEU A 312 -15.82 34.95 -21.42
CA LEU A 312 -17.26 35.09 -21.33
C LEU A 312 -17.56 35.97 -20.11
N ARG A 313 -17.88 37.25 -20.36
CA ARG A 313 -18.73 37.98 -19.43
C ARG A 313 -20.08 37.30 -19.48
N VAL A 314 -20.52 36.81 -18.32
CA VAL A 314 -21.96 36.73 -18.04
C VAL A 314 -22.31 38.12 -17.53
N GLU A 315 -23.28 38.75 -18.19
CA GLU A 315 -23.95 39.96 -17.71
C GLU A 315 -25.25 39.54 -17.01
#